data_AF-A0A1V4GVF9-F1
#
_entry.id   AF-A0A1V4GVF9-F1
#
_cell.length_a   1.000
_cell.length_b   1.000
_cell.length_c   1.000
_cell.angle_alpha   90.00
_cell.angle_beta   90.00
_cell.angle_gamma   90.00
#
_symmetry.space_group_name_H-M   'P 1'
#
loop_
_entity.id
_entity.type
_entity.pdbx_description
1 polymer ?
#
loop_
_entity_poly.entity_id
_entity_poly.type
_entity_poly.pdbx_seq_one_letter_code
_entity_poly.pdbx_strand_id
1 'polypeptide(L)'
;MMNYFEVESHIVHHIKNNVDNLLAVDTPFDIDDMLDNSNVTPSVSVIYYGDRMGENGAKGVLTSQYQQWLVVLKLHDPNAQAGNTNSLRELANPFILQILDCMQGFDPQLKAYRQFKRADSPVGVGSSSGFGYFPFLFEIQMFI
;
A
#
# COMPACT_ATOMS: atom_id res chain seq x y z
N MET A 1 3.16 -19.60 17.70
CA MET A 1 3.77 -19.70 16.36
C MET A 1 3.62 -18.33 15.72
N MET A 2 4.68 -17.76 15.15
CA MET A 2 4.62 -16.44 14.52
C MET A 2 3.83 -16.54 13.21
N ASN A 3 2.87 -15.64 12.99
CA ASN A 3 2.19 -15.52 11.70
C ASN A 3 2.98 -14.54 10.83
N TYR A 4 3.46 -15.03 9.69
CA TYR A 4 4.27 -14.25 8.77
C TYR A 4 3.54 -13.01 8.25
N PHE A 5 2.22 -13.10 8.00
CA PHE A 5 1.43 -12.01 7.45
C PHE A 5 0.62 -11.25 8.51
N GLU A 6 0.97 -11.37 9.80
CA GLU A 6 0.21 -10.77 10.91
C GLU A 6 -0.01 -9.25 10.71
N VAL A 7 0.98 -8.57 10.15
CA VAL A 7 0.96 -7.12 9.94
C VAL A 7 -0.14 -6.66 8.97
N GLU A 8 -0.59 -7.50 8.03
CA GLU A 8 -1.61 -7.13 7.02
C GLU A 8 -2.87 -6.58 7.68
N SER A 9 -3.39 -7.31 8.67
CA SER A 9 -4.61 -6.93 9.38
C SER A 9 -4.46 -5.60 10.14
N HIS A 10 -3.26 -5.28 10.63
CA HIS A 10 -2.94 -4.02 11.28
C HIS A 10 -2.90 -2.87 10.27
N ILE A 11 -2.32 -3.07 9.09
CA ILE A 11 -2.33 -2.07 8.01
C ILE A 11 -3.77 -1.77 7.60
N VAL A 12 -4.57 -2.80 7.33
CA VAL A 12 -5.97 -2.66 6.90
C VAL A 12 -6.79 -1.91 7.95
N HIS A 13 -6.66 -2.29 9.23
CA HIS A 13 -7.37 -1.61 10.31
C HIS A 13 -6.94 -0.15 10.45
N HIS A 14 -5.63 0.12 10.39
CA HIS A 14 -5.07 1.46 10.53
C HIS A 14 -5.53 2.39 9.41
N ILE A 15 -5.48 1.94 8.15
CA ILE A 15 -5.97 2.73 7.00
C ILE A 15 -7.46 3.00 7.12
N LYS A 16 -8.28 2.00 7.46
CA LYS A 16 -9.74 2.16 7.60
C LYS A 16 -10.14 3.22 8.63
N ASN A 17 -9.33 3.42 9.67
CA ASN A 17 -9.64 4.35 10.76
C ASN A 17 -9.04 5.75 10.58
N ASN A 18 -8.06 5.92 9.70
CA ASN A 18 -7.29 7.17 9.59
C ASN A 18 -7.31 7.78 8.18
N VAL A 19 -7.88 7.10 7.19
CA VAL A 19 -8.10 7.66 5.86
C VAL A 19 -9.60 7.80 5.63
N ASP A 20 -10.06 9.04 5.65
CA ASP A 20 -11.47 9.38 5.55
C ASP A 20 -12.02 9.15 4.15
N ASN A 21 -13.33 8.87 4.06
CA ASN A 21 -14.10 8.77 2.82
C ASN A 21 -13.71 7.63 1.86
N LEU A 22 -12.95 6.63 2.32
CA LEU A 22 -12.79 5.37 1.60
C LEU A 22 -14.09 4.54 1.71
N LEU A 23 -14.51 3.95 0.59
CA LEU A 23 -15.61 2.98 0.57
C LEU A 23 -15.15 1.58 1.01
N ALA A 24 -13.89 1.25 0.76
CA ALA A 24 -13.33 -0.06 1.09
C ALA A 24 -11.82 -0.01 1.29
N VAL A 25 -11.32 -0.97 2.08
CA VAL A 25 -9.92 -1.39 2.09
C VAL A 25 -9.91 -2.91 1.95
N ASP A 26 -9.27 -3.41 0.89
CA ASP A 26 -9.24 -4.83 0.49
C ASP A 26 -7.80 -5.36 0.38
N THR A 27 -7.65 -6.68 0.26
CA THR A 27 -6.37 -7.40 0.27
C THR A 27 -6.28 -8.40 -0.90
N PRO A 28 -6.23 -7.94 -2.16
CA PRO A 28 -6.02 -8.82 -3.30
C PRO A 28 -4.61 -9.42 -3.25
N PHE A 29 -4.41 -10.55 -3.92
CA PHE A 29 -3.12 -11.24 -3.87
C PHE A 29 -2.01 -10.47 -4.60
N ASP A 30 -2.35 -9.85 -5.73
CA ASP A 30 -1.44 -9.04 -6.53
C ASP A 30 -2.17 -7.88 -7.25
N ILE A 31 -1.44 -7.16 -8.12
CA ILE A 31 -1.98 -6.04 -8.90
C ILE A 31 -3.01 -6.51 -9.94
N ASP A 32 -2.85 -7.70 -10.52
CA ASP A 32 -3.76 -8.18 -11.55
C ASP A 32 -5.13 -8.54 -10.92
N ASP A 33 -5.11 -9.26 -9.80
CA ASP A 33 -6.30 -9.53 -8.97
C ASP A 33 -6.98 -8.23 -8.51
N MET A 34 -6.20 -7.19 -8.20
CA MET A 34 -6.72 -5.87 -7.86
C MET A 34 -7.45 -5.22 -9.05
N LEU A 35 -6.88 -5.30 -10.26
CA LEU A 35 -7.44 -4.68 -11.46
C LEU A 35 -8.73 -5.36 -11.90
N ASP A 36 -8.83 -6.69 -11.71
CA ASP A 36 -10.03 -7.47 -11.95
C ASP A 36 -11.20 -7.09 -11.01
N ASN A 37 -10.91 -6.46 -9.88
CA ASN A 37 -11.89 -5.99 -8.89
C ASN A 37 -11.81 -4.47 -8.64
N SER A 38 -11.91 -3.69 -9.72
CA SER A 38 -11.78 -2.22 -9.71
C SER A 38 -13.09 -1.45 -9.51
N ASN A 39 -14.20 -2.12 -9.22
CA ASN A 39 -15.55 -1.52 -9.23
C ASN A 39 -15.85 -0.64 -7.99
N VAL A 40 -15.16 -0.84 -6.87
CA VAL A 40 -15.40 -0.08 -5.63
C VAL A 40 -14.37 1.03 -5.51
N THR A 41 -14.78 2.29 -5.62
CA THR A 41 -13.89 3.46 -5.51
C THR A 41 -14.62 4.65 -4.87
N PRO A 42 -13.95 5.53 -4.08
CA PRO A 42 -12.56 5.45 -3.65
C PRO A 42 -12.27 4.27 -2.72
N SER A 43 -11.18 3.56 -2.93
CA SER A 43 -10.78 2.44 -2.09
C SER A 43 -9.26 2.26 -2.07
N VAL A 44 -8.77 1.44 -1.14
CA VAL A 44 -7.35 1.10 -1.03
C VAL A 44 -7.16 -0.41 -1.04
N SER A 45 -6.22 -0.90 -1.85
CA SER A 45 -5.76 -2.28 -1.80
C SER A 45 -4.46 -2.38 -1.03
N VAL A 46 -4.38 -3.32 -0.10
CA VAL A 46 -3.17 -3.67 0.66
C VAL A 46 -2.66 -5.00 0.15
N ILE A 47 -1.50 -5.00 -0.49
CA ILE A 47 -0.96 -6.15 -1.22
C ILE A 47 0.43 -6.45 -0.70
N TYR A 48 0.68 -7.69 -0.30
CA TYR A 48 2.03 -8.13 0.00
C TYR A 48 2.86 -8.19 -1.29
N TYR A 49 3.91 -7.37 -1.39
CA TYR A 49 4.75 -7.33 -2.58
C TYR A 49 5.89 -8.34 -2.53
N GLY A 50 6.39 -8.64 -1.33
CA GLY A 50 7.54 -9.51 -1.13
C GLY A 50 8.43 -9.05 0.00
N ASP A 51 9.62 -9.62 0.05
CA ASP A 51 10.65 -9.27 1.01
C ASP A 51 11.85 -8.63 0.35
N ARG A 52 12.44 -7.67 1.05
CA ARG A 52 13.77 -7.16 0.75
C ARG A 52 14.71 -7.51 1.89
N MET A 53 15.86 -8.06 1.54
CA MET A 53 16.92 -8.30 2.51
C MET A 53 17.67 -6.99 2.78
N GLY A 54 17.87 -6.68 4.06
CA GLY A 54 18.81 -5.63 4.47
C GLY A 54 20.26 -6.05 4.26
N GLU A 55 21.19 -5.18 4.62
CA GLU A 55 22.62 -5.48 4.51
C GLU A 55 23.00 -6.71 5.35
N ASN A 56 23.93 -7.52 4.82
CA ASN A 56 24.44 -8.71 5.49
C ASN A 56 25.26 -8.32 6.73
N GLY A 57 24.86 -8.84 7.89
CA GLY A 57 25.76 -8.88 9.04
C GLY A 57 26.96 -9.81 8.76
N ALA A 58 28.09 -9.54 9.41
CA ALA A 58 29.22 -10.46 9.37
C ALA A 58 28.77 -11.86 9.86
N LYS A 59 29.22 -12.92 9.16
CA LYS A 59 28.94 -14.35 9.40
C LYS A 59 27.65 -14.94 8.82
N GLY A 60 27.05 -14.35 7.77
CA GLY A 60 25.97 -14.99 7.02
C GLY A 60 24.62 -15.07 7.76
N VAL A 61 24.49 -14.29 8.84
CA VAL A 61 23.21 -14.05 9.51
C VAL A 61 22.59 -12.80 8.89
N LEU A 62 21.38 -12.94 8.34
CA LEU A 62 20.59 -11.80 7.90
C LEU A 62 20.23 -10.98 9.15
N THR A 63 20.75 -9.75 9.24
CA THR A 63 20.54 -8.87 10.40
C THR A 63 19.21 -8.11 10.36
N SER A 64 18.54 -8.08 9.20
CA SER A 64 17.25 -7.43 9.04
C SER A 64 16.57 -7.88 7.75
N GLN A 65 15.34 -8.36 7.85
CA GLN A 65 14.45 -8.59 6.72
C GLN A 65 13.39 -7.49 6.71
N TYR A 66 12.96 -7.06 5.53
CA TYR A 66 11.91 -6.07 5.36
C TYR A 66 10.76 -6.68 4.56
N GLN A 67 9.57 -6.77 5.16
CA GLN A 67 8.37 -7.08 4.40
C GLN A 67 7.91 -5.82 3.69
N GLN A 68 7.56 -5.96 2.41
CA GLN A 68 7.14 -4.87 1.56
C GLN A 68 5.66 -5.01 1.20
N TRP A 69 4.93 -3.91 1.34
CA TRP A 69 3.49 -3.84 1.20
C TRP A 69 3.13 -2.69 0.25
N LEU A 70 2.45 -3.03 -0.83
CA LEU A 70 1.83 -2.05 -1.70
C LEU A 70 0.51 -1.59 -1.07
N VAL A 71 0.37 -0.28 -0.91
CA VAL A 71 -0.87 0.39 -0.56
C VAL A 71 -1.31 1.14 -1.81
N VAL A 72 -2.33 0.63 -2.49
CA VAL A 72 -2.75 1.11 -3.81
C VAL A 72 -4.09 1.82 -3.71
N LEU A 73 -4.07 3.15 -3.89
CA LEU A 73 -5.30 3.94 -3.96
C LEU A 73 -5.97 3.72 -5.32
N LYS A 74 -7.25 3.35 -5.31
CA LYS A 74 -8.10 3.14 -6.49
C LYS A 74 -9.18 4.21 -6.54
N LEU A 75 -9.30 4.85 -7.70
CA LEU A 75 -10.24 5.94 -7.95
C LEU A 75 -10.92 5.76 -9.29
N HIS A 76 -12.15 6.25 -9.38
CA HIS A 76 -12.87 6.36 -10.62
C HIS A 76 -13.43 7.76 -10.76
N ASP A 77 -13.13 8.41 -11.87
CA ASP A 77 -13.76 9.67 -12.29
C ASP A 77 -14.29 9.51 -13.72
N PRO A 78 -15.62 9.51 -13.91
CA PRO A 78 -16.23 9.44 -15.24
C PRO A 78 -15.75 10.54 -16.19
N ASN A 79 -15.31 11.70 -15.67
CA ASN A 79 -14.84 12.83 -16.47
C ASN A 79 -13.40 12.67 -16.95
N ALA A 80 -12.65 11.72 -16.39
CA ALA A 80 -11.27 11.44 -16.75
C ALA A 80 -11.20 10.53 -17.99
N GLN A 81 -11.65 11.04 -19.14
CA GLN A 81 -11.59 10.35 -20.43
C GLN A 81 -10.61 11.02 -21.40
N ALA A 82 -10.01 10.22 -22.27
CA ALA A 82 -9.26 10.63 -23.47
C ALA A 82 -8.45 11.95 -23.36
N GLY A 83 -7.28 11.89 -22.70
CA GLY A 83 -6.30 12.98 -22.70
C GLY A 83 -6.43 14.00 -21.57
N ASN A 84 -7.51 13.94 -20.76
CA ASN A 84 -7.67 14.77 -19.56
C ASN A 84 -7.69 13.91 -18.29
N THR A 85 -6.50 13.54 -17.78
CA THR A 85 -6.34 12.75 -16.54
C THR A 85 -6.06 13.63 -15.31
N ASN A 86 -6.10 14.96 -15.46
CA ASN A 86 -5.83 15.87 -14.35
C ASN A 86 -6.87 15.76 -13.24
N SER A 87 -8.14 15.52 -13.60
CA SER A 87 -9.21 15.38 -12.62
C SER A 87 -9.01 14.16 -11.70
N LEU A 88 -8.45 13.05 -12.20
CA LEU A 88 -8.05 11.91 -11.36
C LEU A 88 -6.94 12.28 -10.38
N ARG A 89 -5.96 13.11 -10.79
CA ARG A 89 -4.88 13.56 -9.91
C ARG A 89 -5.38 14.52 -8.83
N GLU A 90 -6.28 15.42 -9.21
CA GLU A 90 -6.95 16.34 -8.27
C GLU A 90 -7.80 15.58 -7.26
N LEU A 91 -8.59 14.59 -7.73
CA LEU A 91 -9.36 13.69 -6.88
C LEU A 91 -8.46 12.87 -5.95
N ALA A 92 -7.30 12.41 -6.45
CA ALA A 92 -6.37 11.61 -5.67
C ALA A 92 -5.64 12.40 -4.59
N ASN A 93 -5.33 13.68 -4.82
CA ASN A 93 -4.51 14.50 -3.95
C ASN A 93 -4.88 14.39 -2.44
N PRO A 94 -6.14 14.61 -2.00
CA PRO A 94 -6.48 14.51 -0.59
C PRO A 94 -6.29 13.10 -0.01
N PHE A 95 -6.55 12.04 -0.79
CA PHE A 95 -6.35 10.66 -0.33
C PHE A 95 -4.88 10.30 -0.26
N ILE A 96 -4.08 10.73 -1.24
CA ILE A 96 -2.63 10.50 -1.26
C ILE A 96 -2.00 11.13 -0.01
N LEU A 97 -2.34 12.38 0.31
CA LEU A 97 -1.81 13.06 1.49
C LEU A 97 -2.17 12.31 2.78
N GLN A 98 -3.42 11.87 2.91
CA GLN A 98 -3.86 11.07 4.08
C GLN A 98 -3.16 9.72 4.16
N ILE A 99 -3.01 8.99 3.05
CA ILE A 99 -2.31 7.69 3.03
C ILE A 99 -0.85 7.85 3.44
N LEU A 100 -0.18 8.89 2.94
CA LEU A 100 1.21 9.16 3.28
C LEU A 100 1.38 9.57 4.74
N ASP A 101 0.48 10.37 5.28
CA ASP A 101 0.47 10.73 6.71
C ASP A 101 0.16 9.50 7.59
N CYS A 102 -0.83 8.72 7.19
CA CYS A 102 -1.27 7.51 7.89
C CYS A 102 -0.18 6.44 7.97
N MET A 103 0.56 6.18 6.89
CA MET A 103 1.47 5.03 6.80
C MET A 103 2.93 5.35 7.13
N GLN A 104 3.40 6.58 6.91
CA GLN A 104 4.80 6.91 7.18
C GLN A 104 5.04 6.96 8.69
N GLY A 105 5.88 6.05 9.19
CA GLY A 105 6.15 5.94 10.63
C GLY A 105 5.08 5.19 11.43
N PHE A 106 4.08 4.59 10.77
CA PHE A 106 3.10 3.74 11.46
C PHE A 106 3.80 2.57 12.16
N ASP A 107 3.60 2.43 13.47
CA ASP A 107 4.07 1.30 14.27
C ASP A 107 2.88 0.42 14.69
N PRO A 108 2.79 -0.83 14.20
CA PRO A 108 1.71 -1.74 14.58
C PRO A 108 1.87 -2.30 16.01
N GLN A 109 2.94 -1.95 16.72
CA GLN A 109 3.29 -2.41 18.08
C GLN A 109 3.46 -3.93 18.20
N LEU A 110 3.82 -4.59 17.11
CA LEU A 110 4.12 -6.02 17.08
C LEU A 110 5.57 -6.26 17.52
N LYS A 111 5.78 -7.22 18.44
CA LYS A 111 7.08 -7.48 19.08
C LYS A 111 8.23 -7.69 18.09
N ALA A 112 7.96 -8.38 16.98
CA ALA A 112 8.94 -8.76 15.97
C ALA A 112 9.09 -7.72 14.84
N TYR A 113 8.38 -6.59 14.92
CA TYR A 113 8.36 -5.59 13.85
C TYR A 113 8.79 -4.20 14.36
N ARG A 114 9.04 -3.29 13.42
CA ARG A 114 9.29 -1.87 13.70
C ARG A 114 8.30 -1.01 12.93
N GLN A 115 8.47 0.31 12.95
CA GLN A 115 7.64 1.22 12.18
C GLN A 115 7.84 1.09 10.66
N PHE A 116 6.76 1.34 9.91
CA PHE A 116 6.77 1.41 8.45
C PHE A 116 7.60 2.60 7.93
N LYS A 117 8.26 2.37 6.81
CA LYS A 117 8.98 3.38 6.02
C LYS A 117 8.48 3.34 4.58
N ARG A 118 8.46 4.49 3.93
CA ARG A 118 8.19 4.56 2.49
C ARG A 118 9.40 4.07 1.71
N ALA A 119 9.15 3.28 0.69
CA ALA A 119 10.13 2.83 -0.30
C ALA A 119 9.67 3.21 -1.72
N ASP A 120 10.57 3.10 -2.69
CA ASP A 120 10.24 3.32 -4.08
C ASP A 120 9.35 2.19 -4.60
N SER A 121 8.16 2.56 -5.09
CA SER A 121 7.23 1.60 -5.68
C SER A 121 7.77 1.09 -7.02
N PRO A 122 7.93 -0.22 -7.20
CA PRO A 122 8.27 -0.81 -8.50
C PRO A 122 7.06 -0.83 -9.44
N VAL A 123 5.86 -0.64 -8.90
CA VAL A 123 4.62 -0.53 -9.66
C VAL A 123 4.39 0.95 -9.99
N GLY A 124 4.21 1.24 -11.28
CA GLY A 124 3.89 2.58 -11.75
C GLY A 124 2.43 2.97 -11.52
N VAL A 125 2.14 4.27 -11.55
CA VAL A 125 0.76 4.77 -11.62
C VAL A 125 0.16 4.37 -12.97
N GLY A 126 -1.09 3.94 -12.98
CA GLY A 126 -1.80 3.60 -14.20
C GLY A 126 -3.23 4.12 -14.21
N SER A 127 -3.83 4.16 -15.41
CA SER A 127 -5.21 4.59 -15.60
C SER A 127 -5.82 3.95 -16.84
N SER A 128 -7.11 3.64 -16.80
CA SER A 128 -7.88 3.14 -17.94
C SER A 128 -9.33 3.60 -17.83
N SER A 129 -9.88 4.23 -18.87
CA SER A 129 -11.31 4.55 -19.00
C SER A 129 -11.95 5.23 -17.76
N GLY A 130 -11.28 6.21 -17.16
CA GLY A 130 -11.78 6.91 -15.96
C GLY A 130 -11.38 6.27 -14.63
N PHE A 131 -10.90 5.03 -14.64
CA PHE A 131 -10.25 4.40 -13.50
C PHE A 131 -8.77 4.82 -13.41
N GLY A 132 -8.28 5.05 -12.20
CA GLY A 132 -6.88 5.32 -11.91
C GLY A 132 -6.43 4.62 -10.64
N TYR A 133 -5.18 4.15 -10.63
CA TYR A 133 -4.56 3.55 -9.46
C TYR A 133 -3.20 4.17 -9.13
N PHE A 134 -2.95 4.41 -7.86
CA PHE A 134 -1.76 5.08 -7.34
C PHE A 134 -1.10 4.19 -6.28
N PRO A 135 -0.06 3.42 -6.65
CA PRO A 135 0.62 2.51 -5.74
C PRO A 135 1.67 3.24 -4.90
N PHE A 136 1.69 2.93 -3.61
CA PHE A 136 2.72 3.35 -2.66
C PHE A 136 3.34 2.13 -2.00
N LEU A 137 4.66 2.00 -2.06
CA LEU A 137 5.35 0.91 -1.36
C LEU A 137 5.76 1.38 0.03
N PHE A 138 5.36 0.59 1.03
CA PHE A 138 5.83 0.72 2.39
C PHE A 138 6.53 -0.56 2.82
N GLU A 139 7.62 -0.43 3.56
CA GLU A 139 8.35 -1.57 4.10
C GLU A 139 8.44 -1.51 5.61
N ILE A 140 8.39 -2.68 6.25
CA ILE A 140 8.48 -2.85 7.69
C ILE A 140 9.58 -3.84 8.01
N GLN A 141 10.49 -3.45 8.89
CA GLN A 141 11.54 -4.35 9.36
C GLN A 141 10.92 -5.45 10.23
N MET A 142 11.28 -6.69 9.94
CA MET A 142 10.88 -7.88 10.66
C MET A 142 12.13 -8.61 11.21
N PHE A 143 12.02 -9.12 12.43
CA PHE A 143 13.02 -9.97 13.07
C PHE A 143 12.48 -11.41 13.17
N ILE A 144 13.18 -12.35 12.54
CA ILE A 144 12.89 -13.79 12.59
C ILE A 144 13.85 -14.47 13.56
#